data_AF-A0A535A705-F1
#
_entry.id   AF-A0A535A705-F1
#
_cell.length_a   1.000
_cell.length_b   1.000
_cell.length_c   1.000
_cell.angle_alpha   90.00
_cell.angle_beta   90.00
_cell.angle_gamma   90.00
#
_symmetry.space_group_name_H-M   'P 1'
#
loop_
_entity.id
_entity.type
_entity.pdbx_description
1 polymer ?
#
loop_
_entity_poly.entity_id
_entity_poly.type
_entity_poly.pdbx_seq_one_letter_code
_entity_poly.pdbx_strand_id
1 'polypeptide(L)' 'MNRRRIQPKAAVELETVSFRLRAQLVRAVEQYAKHLGGSTDRTYVVTQAIEIALQQDAEFQKTLSDGPASPAARRVPATA' A
#
# COMPACT_ATOMS: atom_id res chain seq x y z
N MET A 1 -6.83 33.15 -21.93
CA MET A 1 -5.94 31.97 -22.05
C MET A 1 -5.64 31.45 -20.64
N ASN A 2 -6.32 30.38 -20.20
CA ASN A 2 -6.06 29.78 -18.89
C ASN A 2 -4.82 28.88 -18.98
N ARG A 3 -3.67 29.38 -18.50
CA ARG A 3 -2.44 28.60 -18.31
C ARG A 3 -2.71 27.55 -17.24
N ARG A 4 -3.10 26.33 -17.64
CA ARG A 4 -3.08 25.16 -16.75
C ARG A 4 -1.62 24.91 -16.36
N ARG A 5 -1.19 25.46 -15.23
CA ARG A 5 0.11 25.15 -14.61
C ARG A 5 0.05 23.66 -14.25
N ILE A 6 0.82 22.84 -14.96
CA ILE A 6 1.03 21.45 -14.57
C ILE A 6 1.73 21.51 -13.21
N GLN A 7 1.03 21.09 -12.16
CA GLN A 7 1.63 20.97 -10.85
C GLN A 7 2.49 19.69 -10.84
N PRO A 8 3.69 19.72 -10.24
CA PRO A 8 4.49 18.52 -10.07
C PRO A 8 3.69 17.48 -9.28
N LYS A 9 3.70 16.23 -9.73
CA LYS A 9 3.11 15.12 -8.98
C LYS A 9 3.88 14.99 -7.66
N ALA A 10 3.19 14.90 -6.54
CA ALA A 10 3.83 14.70 -5.24
C ALA A 10 4.73 13.46 -5.32
N ALA A 11 5.97 13.62 -4.88
CA ALA A 11 6.89 12.49 -4.77
C ALA A 11 6.35 11.53 -3.71
N VAL A 12 6.17 10.28 -4.09
CA VAL A 12 5.77 9.21 -3.16
C VAL A 12 7.05 8.64 -2.58
N GLU A 13 7.13 8.56 -1.25
CA GLU A 13 8.22 7.84 -0.59
C GLU A 13 8.05 6.34 -0.87
N LEU A 14 9.06 5.74 -1.49
CA LEU A 14 9.06 4.33 -1.86
C LEU A 14 10.22 3.62 -1.18
N GLU A 15 9.93 2.50 -0.54
CA GLU A 15 10.94 1.60 0.00
C GLU A 15 11.14 0.39 -0.93
N THR A 16 12.39 -0.04 -1.10
CA THR A 16 12.70 -1.22 -1.92
C THR A 16 12.60 -2.47 -1.07
N VAL A 17 11.66 -3.35 -1.41
CA VAL A 17 11.48 -4.66 -0.76
C VAL A 17 11.89 -5.77 -1.73
N SER A 18 12.68 -6.74 -1.26
CA SER A 18 13.11 -7.90 -2.03
C SER A 18 12.48 -9.19 -1.49
N PHE A 19 11.79 -9.95 -2.34
CA PHE A 19 11.18 -11.22 -1.97
C PHE A 19 11.17 -12.21 -3.14
N ARG A 20 11.04 -13.49 -2.84
CA ARG A 20 10.98 -14.56 -3.83
C ARG A 20 9.53 -14.92 -4.13
N LEU A 21 9.19 -15.01 -5.42
CA LEU A 21 7.88 -15.42 -5.91
C LEU A 21 8.00 -16.66 -6.78
N ARG A 22 6.87 -17.37 -6.96
CA ARG A 22 6.77 -18.44 -7.95
C ARG A 22 7.00 -17.86 -9.34
N ALA A 23 7.83 -18.51 -10.15
CA ALA A 23 8.20 -18.03 -11.48
C ALA A 23 6.98 -17.75 -12.39
N GLN A 24 5.95 -18.59 -12.30
CA GLN A 24 4.71 -18.40 -13.06
C GLN A 24 3.96 -17.13 -12.67
N LEU A 25 3.97 -16.77 -11.38
CA LEU A 25 3.35 -15.55 -10.90
C LEU A 25 4.10 -14.31 -11.41
N VAL A 26 5.44 -14.34 -11.41
CA VAL A 26 6.26 -13.25 -11.96
C VAL A 26 5.93 -13.01 -13.43
N ARG A 27 5.82 -14.10 -14.23
CA ARG A 27 5.44 -14.01 -15.65
C ARG A 27 4.02 -13.48 -15.85
N ALA A 28 3.07 -13.88 -15.01
CA ALA A 28 1.69 -13.39 -15.07
C ALA A 28 1.63 -11.89 -14.77
N VAL A 29 2.35 -11.41 -13.75
CA VAL A 29 2.46 -9.98 -13.41
C VAL A 29 3.04 -9.19 -14.58
N GLU A 30 4.07 -9.71 -15.26
CA GLU A 30 4.65 -9.08 -16.44
C GLU A 30 3.67 -8.94 -17.61
N GLN A 31 2.93 -10.02 -17.90
CA GLN A 31 1.93 -10.00 -18.96
C GLN A 31 0.79 -9.04 -18.62
N TYR A 32 0.38 -9.01 -17.36
CA TYR A 32 -0.68 -8.13 -16.90
C TYR A 32 -0.26 -6.66 -16.94
N ALA A 33 0.96 -6.32 -16.53
CA ALA A 33 1.49 -4.98 -16.66
C ALA A 33 1.51 -4.52 -18.13
N LYS A 34 1.94 -5.40 -19.06
CA LYS A 34 1.88 -5.12 -20.51
C LYS A 34 0.46 -4.90 -21.01
N HIS A 35 -0.50 -5.67 -20.50
CA HIS A 35 -1.92 -5.55 -20.87
C HIS A 35 -2.52 -4.21 -20.43
N LEU A 36 -2.18 -3.72 -19.23
CA LEU A 36 -2.67 -2.44 -18.69
C LEU A 36 -2.12 -1.20 -19.42
N GLY A 37 -1.10 -1.37 -20.27
CA GLY A 37 -0.52 -0.32 -21.09
C GLY A 37 0.94 -0.04 -20.75
N GLY A 38 1.70 0.45 -21.74
CA GLY A 38 3.17 0.58 -21.65
C GLY A 38 3.71 1.51 -20.56
N SER A 39 2.86 2.30 -19.91
CA SER A 39 3.22 3.18 -18.79
C SER A 39 3.00 2.55 -17.41
N THR A 40 2.45 1.34 -17.36
CA THR A 40 2.23 0.59 -16.11
C THR A 40 3.38 -0.38 -15.89
N ASP A 41 4.01 -0.29 -14.72
CA ASP A 41 5.11 -1.16 -14.33
C ASP A 41 4.66 -2.30 -13.41
N ARG A 42 5.56 -3.27 -13.19
CA ARG A 42 5.34 -4.40 -12.28
C ARG A 42 5.10 -3.93 -10.85
N THR A 43 5.73 -2.83 -10.43
CA THR A 43 5.61 -2.27 -9.09
C THR A 43 4.17 -1.88 -8.84
N TYR A 44 3.54 -1.14 -9.76
CA TYR A 44 2.14 -0.76 -9.66
C TYR A 44 1.21 -1.96 -9.53
N VAL A 45 1.38 -2.96 -10.39
CA VAL A 45 0.56 -4.18 -10.36
C VAL A 45 0.67 -4.90 -9.01
N VAL A 46 1.90 -5.07 -8.51
CA VAL A 46 2.17 -5.75 -7.25
C VAL A 46 1.63 -4.94 -6.07
N THR A 47 1.85 -3.62 -6.05
CA THR A 47 1.31 -2.72 -5.03
C THR A 47 -0.21 -2.82 -4.95
N GLN A 48 -0.90 -2.70 -6.09
CA GLN A 48 -2.37 -2.81 -6.11
C GLN A 48 -2.87 -4.17 -5.64
N ALA A 49 -2.22 -5.26 -6.05
CA ALA A 49 -2.60 -6.59 -5.61
C ALA A 49 -2.45 -6.77 -4.08
N ILE A 50 -1.38 -6.23 -3.50
CA ILE A 50 -1.15 -6.26 -2.05
C ILE A 50 -2.17 -5.39 -1.32
N GLU A 51 -2.41 -4.16 -1.78
CA GLU A 51 -3.41 -3.26 -1.18
C GLU A 51 -4.80 -3.90 -1.14
N ILE A 52 -5.22 -4.50 -2.26
CA ILE A 52 -6.50 -5.21 -2.35
C ILE A 52 -6.53 -6.38 -1.36
N ALA A 53 -5.48 -7.20 -1.29
CA ALA A 53 -5.41 -8.32 -0.37
C ALA A 53 -5.51 -7.87 1.10
N LEU A 54 -4.79 -6.81 1.47
CA LEU A 54 -4.83 -6.26 2.83
C LEU A 54 -6.20 -5.67 3.17
N GLN A 55 -6.86 -5.00 2.22
CA GLN A 55 -8.20 -4.44 2.42
C GLN A 55 -9.28 -5.52 2.55
N GLN A 56 -9.11 -6.65 1.88
CA GLN A 56 -10.06 -7.76 1.91
C GLN A 56 -9.96 -8.63 3.17
N ASP A 57 -8.83 -8.60 3.87
CA ASP A 57 -8.62 -9.39 5.08
C ASP A 57 -9.33 -8.78 6.29
N ALA A 58 -10.55 -9.23 6.55
CA ALA A 58 -11.38 -8.73 7.65
C ALA A 58 -10.76 -8.98 9.04
N GLU A 59 -9.96 -10.04 9.22
CA GLU A 59 -9.29 -10.31 10.50
C GLU A 59 -8.15 -9.32 10.70
N PHE A 60 -7.31 -9.14 9.70
CA PHE A 60 -6.26 -8.13 9.70
C PHE A 60 -6.82 -6.71 9.95
N GLN A 61 -7.92 -6.34 9.29
CA GLN A 61 -8.55 -5.02 9.47
C GLN A 61 -9.08 -4.81 10.90
N LYS A 62 -9.55 -5.85 11.59
CA LYS A 62 -9.92 -5.76 13.01
C LYS A 62 -8.72 -5.44 13.88
N THR A 63 -7.55 -6.05 13.62
CA THR A 63 -6.32 -5.76 14.39
C THR A 63 -5.82 -4.33 14.20
N LEU A 64 -6.07 -3.72 13.04
CA LEU A 64 -5.78 -2.31 12.80
C LEU A 64 -6.75 -1.38 13.55
N SER A 65 -8.01 -1.80 13.66
CA SER A 65 -9.07 -1.05 14.36
C SER A 65 -8.94 -1.13 15.88
N ASP A 66 -8.54 -2.30 16.38
CA ASP A 66 -8.27 -2.59 17.80
C ASP A 66 -6.84 -2.21 18.21
N GLY A 67 -6.23 -1.24 17.50
CA GLY A 67 -4.81 -0.92 17.55
C GLY A 67 -4.20 -1.02 18.95
N PRO A 68 -2.90 -1.41 19.07
CA PRO A 68 -2.28 -1.66 20.36
C PRO A 68 -2.57 -0.46 21.26
N ALA A 69 -3.27 -0.71 22.37
CA ALA A 69 -3.52 0.30 23.37
C ALA A 69 -2.16 0.93 23.69
N SER A 70 -1.92 2.14 23.17
CA SER A 70 -0.69 2.85 23.43
C SER A 70 -0.55 2.90 24.95
N PRO A 71 0.54 2.36 25.54
CA PRO A 71 0.69 2.32 27.00
C PRO A 71 0.61 3.72 27.64
N ALA A 72 0.72 4.77 26.83
CA ALA A 72 0.67 6.18 27.22
C ALA A 72 -0.73 6.70 27.61
N ALA A 73 -1.81 5.94 27.42
CA ALA A 73 -3.17 6.41 27.73
C ALA A 73 -3.72 5.89 29.08
N ARG A 74 -2.89 5.29 29.94
CA ARG A 74 -3.30 5.02 31.33
C ARG A 74 -3.27 6.34 32.12
N ARG A 75 -4.35 7.12 32.01
CA ARG A 75 -4.63 8.21 32.95
C ARG A 75 -4.71 7.59 34.35
N VAL A 76 -3.68 7.81 35.14
CA VAL A 76 -3.70 7.59 36.59
C VAL A 76 -4.84 8.44 37.15
N PRO A 77 -5.80 7.86 37.89
CA PRO A 77 -6.76 8.68 38.61
C PRO A 77 -5.99 9.50 39.64
N ALA A 78 -6.08 10.83 39.54
CA ALA A 78 -5.60 11.72 40.58
C ALA A 78 -6.50 11.52 41.81
N THR A 79 -5.98 10.83 42.83
CA THR A 79 -6.50 10.88 44.18
C THR A 79 -6.13 12.23 44.80
N ALA A 80 -7.15 13.04 45.08
CA ALA A 80 -7.18 14.03 46.16
C ALA A 80 -8.65 14.25 46.55
#